data_AF-A0A959FK27-F1
#
_entry.id   AF-A0A959FK27-F1
#
_cell.length_a   1.000
_cell.length_b   1.000
_cell.length_c   1.000
_cell.angle_alpha   90.00
_cell.angle_beta   90.00
_cell.angle_gamma   90.00
#
_symmetry.space_group_name_H-M   'P 1'
#
loop_
_entity.id
_entity.type
_entity.pdbx_description
1 polymer ?
#
loop_
_entity_poly.entity_id
_entity_poly.type
_entity_poly.pdbx_seq_one_letter_code
_entity_poly.pdbx_strand_id
1 'polypeptide(L)'
;MHTSPKTLLILLLMNFASILSFFGCRAQGGAAGETIQHGPFTIEKQSAKDRHFDMNRGGMVSTDYTRYRVLYQDQPVLFPAALEQNTGLPGLWKAYVLQGAPQPALIAGSQSLYLITEENGAVVVTPLYEQNGSFASLQWLDIHEGQPAPRWEVYRSYDRDTSNVLSGGEYLLISKHVVLQVADLSIHPFRQSTDLTDGYYAGEVIGFSPDQQELVFMGEKSDPADYLKYVRALLVYNYRTNAAYAVPIDRTTTRLHEPSRVPAGWLARYFIWERTEGDSLRLQPREFDQLPPWEGYFTKSLSYELSPVKVEMKDTLLAYVRETLDLPATAITEEVMGDYQRYSIRYGQHDFTIGFLSDLQIASFSLGLLDKDTAASNELIRRIGEGFNALLREGRYQEFFTQY
;
A
#
# COMPACT_ATOMS: atom_id res chain seq x y z
N MET A 1 -13.04 -86.44 5.28
CA MET A 1 -14.49 -86.12 5.37
C MET A 1 -14.65 -84.64 5.15
N HIS A 2 -15.41 -84.29 4.12
CA HIS A 2 -15.66 -82.93 3.66
C HIS A 2 -16.45 -82.11 4.68
N THR A 3 -15.83 -81.06 5.21
CA THR A 3 -16.56 -79.90 5.72
C THR A 3 -16.75 -78.91 4.56
N SER A 4 -18.01 -78.57 4.33
CA SER A 4 -18.52 -77.77 3.22
C SER A 4 -17.99 -76.32 3.22
N PRO A 5 -17.68 -75.72 2.06
CA PRO A 5 -17.20 -74.33 1.95
C PRO A 5 -18.22 -73.27 2.40
N LYS A 6 -19.47 -73.64 2.70
CA LYS A 6 -20.51 -72.70 3.15
C LYS A 6 -20.43 -72.35 4.64
N THR A 7 -19.85 -73.20 5.49
CA THR A 7 -19.75 -72.94 6.94
C THR A 7 -18.54 -72.08 7.33
N LEU A 8 -17.49 -72.05 6.50
CA LEU A 8 -16.33 -71.17 6.69
C LEU A 8 -16.64 -69.72 6.31
N LEU A 9 -17.54 -69.50 5.34
CA LEU A 9 -17.94 -68.17 4.88
C LEU A 9 -18.79 -67.41 5.92
N ILE A 10 -19.63 -68.11 6.69
CA ILE A 10 -20.49 -67.51 7.72
C ILE A 10 -19.68 -67.09 8.96
N LEU A 11 -18.65 -67.85 9.33
CA LEU A 11 -17.74 -67.48 10.43
C LEU A 11 -16.77 -66.34 10.07
N LEU A 12 -16.46 -66.15 8.78
CA LEU A 12 -15.65 -65.02 8.31
C LEU A 12 -16.48 -63.72 8.16
N LEU A 13 -17.77 -63.82 7.86
CA LEU A 13 -18.69 -62.68 7.78
C LEU A 13 -19.11 -62.12 9.16
N MET A 14 -19.15 -62.95 10.21
CA MET A 14 -19.48 -62.48 11.57
C MET A 14 -18.32 -61.83 12.33
N ASN A 15 -17.08 -61.95 11.85
CA ASN A 15 -15.91 -61.27 12.44
C ASN A 15 -15.53 -59.96 11.72
N PHE A 16 -16.14 -59.64 10.58
CA PHE A 16 -15.91 -58.38 9.86
C PHE A 16 -16.93 -57.27 10.18
N ALA A 17 -18.04 -57.61 10.86
CA ALA A 17 -19.07 -56.64 11.25
C ALA A 17 -18.82 -55.91 12.58
N SER A 18 -17.75 -56.25 13.31
CA SER A 18 -17.45 -55.69 14.65
C SER A 18 -16.21 -54.80 14.71
N ILE A 19 -15.55 -54.53 13.58
CA ILE A 19 -14.39 -53.62 13.48
C ILE A 19 -14.73 -52.33 12.69
N LEU A 20 -15.93 -52.23 12.12
CA LEU A 20 -16.39 -51.02 11.42
C LEU A 20 -17.10 -49.99 12.32
N SER A 21 -17.21 -50.23 13.63
CA SER A 21 -17.76 -49.28 14.61
C SER A 21 -16.72 -48.38 15.28
N PHE A 22 -15.44 -48.41 14.84
CA PHE A 22 -14.38 -47.52 15.33
C PHE A 22 -13.88 -46.47 14.31
N PHE A 23 -14.49 -46.38 13.12
CA PHE A 23 -14.39 -45.17 12.30
C PHE A 23 -15.56 -44.25 12.63
N GLY A 24 -15.52 -43.73 13.86
CA GLY A 24 -16.12 -42.44 14.12
C GLY A 24 -15.48 -41.46 13.15
N CYS A 25 -16.22 -41.12 12.08
CA CYS A 25 -16.03 -39.86 11.39
C CYS A 25 -16.18 -38.78 12.47
N ARG A 26 -15.07 -38.42 13.10
CA ARG A 26 -14.86 -37.05 13.54
C ARG A 26 -15.03 -36.26 12.26
N ALA A 27 -16.25 -35.77 12.03
CA ALA A 27 -16.41 -34.47 11.43
C ALA A 27 -15.53 -33.56 12.30
N GLN A 28 -14.29 -33.36 11.84
CA GLN A 28 -13.56 -32.16 12.17
C GLN A 28 -14.56 -31.06 11.83
N GLY A 29 -15.16 -30.49 12.87
CA GLY A 29 -15.87 -29.23 12.75
C GLY A 29 -14.84 -28.25 12.24
N GLY A 30 -14.69 -28.18 10.91
CA GLY A 30 -14.10 -27.03 10.26
C GLY A 30 -14.87 -25.86 10.80
N ALA A 31 -14.15 -24.93 11.43
CA ALA A 31 -14.75 -23.71 11.96
C ALA A 31 -15.74 -23.17 10.92
N ALA A 32 -16.98 -22.97 11.33
CA ALA A 32 -18.05 -22.48 10.46
C ALA A 32 -17.51 -21.27 9.71
N GLY A 33 -17.40 -21.41 8.38
CA GLY A 33 -16.91 -20.34 7.53
C GLY A 33 -17.87 -19.16 7.56
N GLU A 34 -17.33 -17.95 7.49
CA GLU A 34 -18.16 -16.76 7.29
C GLU A 34 -18.63 -16.74 5.84
N THR A 35 -19.92 -16.48 5.63
CA THR A 35 -20.52 -16.36 4.30
C THR A 35 -21.07 -14.96 4.09
N ILE A 36 -20.81 -14.40 2.92
CA ILE A 36 -21.26 -13.06 2.53
C ILE A 36 -22.11 -13.22 1.28
N GLN A 37 -23.41 -12.90 1.41
CA GLN A 37 -24.36 -12.95 0.31
C GLN A 37 -24.41 -11.61 -0.42
N HIS A 38 -24.38 -11.64 -1.75
CA HIS A 38 -24.48 -10.46 -2.59
C HIS A 38 -25.17 -10.79 -3.92
N GLY A 39 -26.50 -10.57 -3.97
CA GLY A 39 -27.32 -10.96 -5.11
C GLY A 39 -27.28 -12.47 -5.33
N PRO A 40 -26.98 -12.96 -6.55
CA PRO A 40 -26.88 -14.40 -6.83
C PRO A 40 -25.55 -15.02 -6.37
N PHE A 41 -24.62 -14.20 -5.84
CA PHE A 41 -23.30 -14.62 -5.44
C PHE A 41 -23.17 -14.83 -3.94
N THR A 42 -22.36 -15.81 -3.55
CA THR A 42 -21.94 -16.03 -2.17
C THR A 42 -20.41 -16.08 -2.11
N ILE A 43 -19.81 -15.27 -1.23
CA ILE A 43 -18.39 -15.42 -0.85
C ILE A 43 -18.33 -16.28 0.40
N GLU A 44 -17.58 -17.38 0.36
CA GLU A 44 -17.27 -18.20 1.52
C GLU A 44 -15.83 -17.94 1.99
N LYS A 45 -15.67 -17.68 3.29
CA LYS A 45 -14.38 -17.49 3.96
C LYS A 45 -14.12 -18.64 4.91
N GLN A 46 -12.98 -19.30 4.76
CA GLN A 46 -12.58 -20.40 5.64
C GLN A 46 -11.17 -20.18 6.17
N SER A 47 -11.00 -20.33 7.49
CA SER A 47 -9.66 -20.35 8.08
C SER A 47 -8.94 -21.63 7.65
N ALA A 48 -7.72 -21.47 7.17
CA ALA A 48 -6.84 -22.54 6.77
C ALA A 48 -5.45 -22.32 7.35
N LYS A 49 -4.66 -23.39 7.41
CA LYS A 49 -3.31 -23.36 7.95
C LYS A 49 -2.35 -23.97 6.96
N ASP A 50 -1.23 -23.29 6.73
CA ASP A 50 -0.12 -23.77 5.91
C ASP A 50 1.09 -24.08 6.80
N ARG A 51 1.97 -24.96 6.34
CA ARG A 51 3.25 -25.28 6.98
C ARG A 51 4.36 -25.23 5.94
N HIS A 52 5.29 -24.31 6.12
CA HIS A 52 6.44 -24.14 5.23
C HIS A 52 7.72 -23.98 6.03
N PHE A 53 8.86 -24.24 5.38
CA PHE A 53 10.16 -23.99 5.97
C PHE A 53 10.53 -22.51 5.78
N ASP A 54 10.88 -21.83 6.87
CA ASP A 54 11.33 -20.43 6.84
C ASP A 54 12.81 -20.38 7.23
N MET A 55 13.65 -20.01 6.26
CA MET A 55 15.10 -19.88 6.47
C MET A 55 15.45 -18.80 7.50
N ASN A 56 14.68 -17.71 7.57
CA ASN A 56 14.93 -16.62 8.51
C ASN A 56 14.63 -17.03 9.95
N ARG A 57 13.80 -18.05 10.14
CA ARG A 57 13.43 -18.61 11.45
C ARG A 57 14.10 -19.95 11.75
N GLY A 58 14.92 -20.46 10.83
CA GLY A 58 15.69 -21.70 11.01
C GLY A 58 14.85 -22.95 11.22
N GLY A 59 13.60 -22.99 10.72
CA GLY A 59 12.71 -24.10 11.02
C GLY A 59 11.36 -24.08 10.29
N MET A 60 10.54 -25.08 10.60
CA MET A 60 9.18 -25.18 10.09
C MET A 60 8.27 -24.18 10.82
N VAL A 61 7.65 -23.29 10.05
CA VAL A 61 6.68 -22.32 10.54
C VAL A 61 5.30 -22.71 10.06
N SER A 62 4.29 -22.42 10.88
CA SER A 62 2.90 -22.58 10.50
C SER A 62 2.24 -21.22 10.42
N THR A 63 1.57 -20.96 9.30
CA THR A 63 0.92 -19.67 9.04
C THR A 63 -0.56 -19.90 8.80
N ASP A 64 -1.39 -19.21 9.58
CA ASP A 64 -2.83 -19.20 9.35
C ASP A 64 -3.16 -18.22 8.23
N TYR A 65 -4.12 -18.58 7.38
CA TYR A 65 -4.61 -17.75 6.28
C TYR A 65 -6.10 -17.98 6.04
N THR A 66 -6.74 -17.09 5.30
CA THR A 66 -8.12 -17.22 4.86
C THR A 66 -8.15 -17.74 3.42
N ARG A 67 -8.91 -18.81 3.21
CA ARG A 67 -9.26 -19.34 1.89
C ARG A 67 -10.61 -18.79 1.47
N TYR A 68 -10.68 -18.33 0.23
CA TYR A 68 -11.91 -17.81 -0.38
C TYR A 68 -12.48 -18.79 -1.40
N ARG A 69 -13.81 -18.85 -1.46
CA ARG A 69 -14.58 -19.43 -2.57
C ARG A 69 -15.68 -18.46 -2.97
N VAL A 70 -15.97 -18.40 -4.27
CA VAL A 70 -17.11 -17.67 -4.81
C VAL A 70 -18.08 -18.69 -5.38
N LEU A 71 -19.34 -18.59 -4.98
CA LEU A 71 -20.44 -19.40 -5.50
C LEU A 71 -21.39 -18.50 -6.29
N TYR A 72 -21.99 -19.04 -7.35
CA TYR A 72 -23.13 -18.49 -8.06
C TYR A 72 -24.26 -19.51 -7.97
N GLN A 73 -25.38 -19.16 -7.32
CA GLN A 73 -26.50 -20.08 -7.09
C GLN A 73 -26.03 -21.43 -6.47
N ASP A 74 -25.24 -21.35 -5.40
CA ASP A 74 -24.63 -22.48 -4.68
C ASP A 74 -23.61 -23.33 -5.48
N GLN A 75 -23.32 -22.97 -6.74
CA GLN A 75 -22.31 -23.64 -7.57
C GLN A 75 -20.98 -22.86 -7.55
N PRO A 76 -19.81 -23.53 -7.38
CA PRO A 76 -18.52 -22.85 -7.43
C PRO A 76 -18.27 -22.15 -8.77
N VAL A 77 -17.89 -20.87 -8.72
CA VAL A 77 -17.43 -20.13 -9.88
C VAL A 77 -16.05 -20.63 -10.29
N LEU A 78 -15.88 -20.93 -11.59
CA LEU A 78 -14.62 -21.39 -12.15
C LEU A 78 -13.79 -20.18 -12.61
N PHE A 79 -12.51 -20.16 -12.26
CA PHE A 79 -11.57 -19.11 -12.64
C PHE A 79 -10.62 -19.60 -13.74
N PRO A 80 -10.14 -18.71 -14.62
CA PRO A 80 -9.13 -19.05 -15.62
C PRO A 80 -7.82 -19.54 -14.99
N ALA A 81 -7.07 -20.35 -15.75
CA ALA A 81 -5.78 -20.89 -15.30
C ALA A 81 -4.73 -19.80 -15.01
N ALA A 82 -4.87 -18.64 -15.64
CA ALA A 82 -4.03 -17.46 -15.43
C ALA A 82 -4.22 -16.81 -14.04
N LEU A 83 -5.10 -17.34 -13.18
CA LEU A 83 -5.27 -16.88 -11.80
C LEU A 83 -3.92 -16.86 -11.05
N GLU A 84 -3.09 -17.89 -11.23
CA GLU A 84 -1.78 -18.02 -10.63
C GLU A 84 -0.75 -18.48 -11.67
N GLN A 85 0.26 -17.67 -11.93
CA GLN A 85 1.29 -18.02 -12.90
C GLN A 85 2.66 -18.26 -12.28
N ASN A 86 2.92 -17.82 -11.03
CA ASN A 86 4.29 -17.80 -10.51
C ASN A 86 4.46 -17.96 -8.99
N THR A 87 3.40 -18.20 -8.21
CA THR A 87 3.55 -18.37 -6.74
C THR A 87 3.52 -19.82 -6.27
N GLY A 88 2.97 -20.73 -7.07
CA GLY A 88 2.70 -22.11 -6.64
C GLY A 88 1.66 -22.22 -5.51
N LEU A 89 0.91 -21.15 -5.21
CA LEU A 89 -0.08 -21.10 -4.15
C LEU A 89 -1.52 -21.10 -4.70
N PRO A 90 -2.25 -22.24 -4.64
CA PRO A 90 -3.56 -22.43 -5.26
C PRO A 90 -4.69 -21.62 -4.63
N GLY A 91 -5.64 -21.25 -5.49
CA GLY A 91 -6.93 -20.68 -5.19
C GLY A 91 -6.98 -19.15 -5.12
N LEU A 92 -8.19 -18.67 -4.82
CA LEU A 92 -8.44 -17.26 -4.54
C LEU A 92 -7.79 -16.87 -3.22
N TRP A 93 -7.06 -15.76 -3.24
CA TRP A 93 -6.52 -15.15 -2.03
C TRP A 93 -7.43 -14.10 -1.45
N LYS A 94 -8.24 -13.44 -2.29
CA LYS A 94 -9.25 -12.47 -1.88
C LYS A 94 -10.48 -12.56 -2.78
N ALA A 95 -11.62 -12.24 -2.20
CA ALA A 95 -12.85 -11.92 -2.90
C ALA A 95 -13.50 -10.71 -2.22
N TYR A 96 -14.06 -9.82 -3.02
CA TYR A 96 -14.67 -8.59 -2.57
C TYR A 96 -16.01 -8.36 -3.25
N VAL A 97 -17.00 -7.90 -2.48
CA VAL A 97 -18.21 -7.26 -3.00
C VAL A 97 -17.84 -5.88 -3.52
N LEU A 98 -18.25 -5.56 -4.74
CA LEU A 98 -18.08 -4.24 -5.33
C LEU A 98 -19.34 -3.42 -5.10
N GLN A 99 -19.35 -2.61 -4.04
CA GLN A 99 -20.48 -1.76 -3.71
C GLN A 99 -20.53 -0.54 -4.64
N GLY A 100 -21.74 -0.13 -5.04
CA GLY A 100 -21.95 0.97 -5.99
C GLY A 100 -22.05 0.54 -7.46
N ALA A 101 -21.79 -0.74 -7.74
CA ALA A 101 -22.04 -1.32 -9.05
C ALA A 101 -23.55 -1.32 -9.39
N PRO A 102 -23.92 -1.17 -10.67
CA PRO A 102 -25.31 -1.13 -11.12
C PRO A 102 -26.04 -2.48 -10.97
N GLN A 103 -25.28 -3.55 -10.80
CA GLN A 103 -25.74 -4.92 -10.58
C GLN A 103 -24.80 -5.64 -9.60
N PRO A 104 -25.21 -6.77 -8.99
CA PRO A 104 -24.33 -7.55 -8.14
C PRO A 104 -23.02 -7.88 -8.86
N ALA A 105 -21.91 -7.45 -8.27
CA ALA A 105 -20.58 -7.59 -8.87
C ALA A 105 -19.54 -7.89 -7.79
N LEU A 106 -18.59 -8.77 -8.11
CA LEU A 106 -17.47 -9.09 -7.24
C LEU A 106 -16.14 -8.83 -7.95
N ILE A 107 -15.11 -8.50 -7.17
CA ILE A 107 -13.71 -8.59 -7.61
C ILE A 107 -13.08 -9.74 -6.83
N ALA A 108 -12.53 -10.73 -7.51
CA ALA A 108 -11.82 -11.82 -6.86
C ALA A 108 -10.57 -12.23 -7.63
N GLY A 109 -9.60 -12.74 -6.89
CA GLY A 109 -8.39 -13.27 -7.50
C GLY A 109 -7.24 -13.51 -6.53
N SER A 110 -6.05 -13.58 -7.10
CA SER A 110 -4.78 -13.76 -6.40
C SER A 110 -3.70 -12.87 -7.05
N GLN A 111 -2.86 -13.40 -7.93
CA GLN A 111 -1.92 -12.59 -8.72
C GLN A 111 -2.65 -11.84 -9.84
N SER A 112 -3.62 -12.51 -10.45
CA SER A 112 -4.53 -11.93 -11.43
C SER A 112 -5.87 -11.63 -10.77
N LEU A 113 -6.53 -10.56 -11.19
CA LEU A 113 -7.85 -10.15 -10.70
C LEU A 113 -8.90 -10.24 -11.79
N TYR A 114 -10.10 -10.66 -11.39
CA TYR A 114 -11.25 -10.82 -12.27
C TYR A 114 -12.47 -10.09 -11.69
N LEU A 115 -13.26 -9.52 -12.60
CA LEU A 115 -14.59 -9.00 -12.33
C LEU A 115 -15.59 -10.14 -12.56
N ILE A 116 -16.45 -10.39 -11.59
CA ILE A 116 -17.48 -11.44 -11.63
C ILE A 116 -18.83 -10.75 -11.62
N THR A 117 -19.64 -11.02 -12.65
CA THR A 117 -20.97 -10.43 -12.84
C THR A 117 -21.96 -11.50 -13.32
N GLU A 118 -23.24 -11.15 -13.33
CA GLU A 118 -24.28 -11.92 -13.99
C GLU A 118 -24.67 -11.24 -15.30
N GLU A 119 -24.63 -11.98 -16.41
CA GLU A 119 -25.15 -11.51 -17.70
C GLU A 119 -26.11 -12.58 -18.23
N ASN A 120 -27.35 -12.16 -18.54
CA ASN A 120 -28.39 -13.04 -19.09
C ASN A 120 -28.62 -14.34 -18.28
N GLY A 121 -28.53 -14.28 -16.95
CA GLY A 121 -28.75 -15.45 -16.07
C GLY A 121 -27.54 -16.37 -15.91
N ALA A 122 -26.37 -16.00 -16.45
CA ALA A 122 -25.13 -16.77 -16.35
C ALA A 122 -24.03 -15.95 -15.66
N VAL A 123 -23.16 -16.64 -14.91
CA VAL A 123 -21.96 -16.03 -14.35
C VAL A 123 -20.94 -15.73 -15.46
N VAL A 124 -20.43 -14.50 -15.47
CA VAL A 124 -19.35 -14.05 -16.34
C VAL A 124 -18.15 -13.68 -15.49
N VAL A 125 -16.98 -14.20 -15.87
CA VAL A 125 -15.70 -13.95 -15.20
C VAL A 125 -14.78 -13.24 -16.18
N THR A 126 -14.68 -11.92 -16.05
CA THR A 126 -13.94 -11.05 -16.97
C THR A 126 -12.58 -10.72 -16.36
N PRO A 127 -11.44 -10.95 -17.06
CA PRO A 127 -10.13 -10.56 -16.57
C PRO A 127 -10.07 -9.03 -16.43
N LEU A 128 -9.71 -8.55 -15.24
CA LEU A 128 -9.33 -7.15 -15.04
C LEU A 128 -7.87 -6.99 -15.43
N TYR A 129 -6.98 -7.78 -14.83
CA TYR A 129 -5.57 -7.78 -15.21
C TYR A 129 -4.94 -9.14 -14.86
N GLU A 130 -4.26 -9.75 -15.83
CA GLU A 130 -3.54 -11.00 -15.66
C GLU A 130 -2.05 -10.73 -15.46
N GLN A 131 -1.51 -11.15 -14.32
CA GLN A 131 -0.12 -10.89 -13.95
C GLN A 131 0.78 -12.12 -14.07
N ASN A 132 2.03 -11.89 -14.48
CA ASN A 132 3.02 -12.94 -14.68
C ASN A 132 4.13 -12.96 -13.60
N GLY A 133 4.07 -12.10 -12.57
CA GLY A 133 5.13 -12.09 -11.56
C GLY A 133 4.93 -11.26 -10.29
N SER A 134 4.16 -10.17 -10.32
CA SER A 134 3.89 -9.35 -9.12
C SER A 134 2.57 -9.73 -8.46
N PHE A 135 2.31 -9.17 -7.28
CA PHE A 135 1.00 -9.23 -6.64
C PHE A 135 0.02 -8.28 -7.34
N ALA A 136 -1.25 -8.69 -7.41
CA ALA A 136 -2.31 -7.75 -7.74
C ALA A 136 -2.36 -6.62 -6.71
N SER A 137 -2.81 -5.46 -7.16
CA SER A 137 -3.04 -4.33 -6.27
C SER A 137 -4.28 -3.57 -6.68
N LEU A 138 -4.85 -2.89 -5.71
CA LEU A 138 -6.04 -2.08 -5.85
C LEU A 138 -5.77 -0.71 -5.23
N GLN A 139 -6.34 0.32 -5.84
CA GLN A 139 -6.26 1.68 -5.34
C GLN A 139 -7.50 2.45 -5.79
N TRP A 140 -8.27 2.99 -4.84
CA TRP A 140 -9.33 3.92 -5.19
C TRP A 140 -8.75 5.25 -5.63
N LEU A 141 -9.32 5.86 -6.66
CA LEU A 141 -8.77 7.07 -7.29
C LEU A 141 -9.41 8.37 -6.82
N ASP A 142 -10.56 8.29 -6.16
CA ASP A 142 -11.45 9.43 -5.96
C ASP A 142 -12.12 9.53 -4.57
N ILE A 143 -11.71 8.70 -3.60
CA ILE A 143 -12.34 8.65 -2.26
C ILE A 143 -12.13 9.92 -1.43
N HIS A 144 -10.96 10.56 -1.54
CA HIS A 144 -10.58 11.67 -0.68
C HIS A 144 -10.72 13.00 -1.41
N GLU A 145 -11.94 13.53 -1.52
CA GLU A 145 -12.23 14.77 -2.25
C GLU A 145 -11.80 14.67 -3.73
N GLY A 146 -12.03 13.52 -4.36
CA GLY A 146 -11.61 13.24 -5.72
C GLY A 146 -10.12 12.91 -5.87
N GLN A 147 -9.40 12.67 -4.76
CA GLN A 147 -8.00 12.22 -4.78
C GLN A 147 -7.83 10.74 -4.43
N PRO A 148 -6.73 10.09 -4.91
CA PRO A 148 -6.48 8.68 -4.66
C PRO A 148 -6.30 8.32 -3.18
N ALA A 149 -6.84 7.16 -2.80
CA ALA A 149 -6.56 6.51 -1.53
C ALA A 149 -5.21 5.77 -1.58
N PRO A 150 -4.68 5.30 -0.43
CA PRO A 150 -3.52 4.43 -0.42
C PRO A 150 -3.75 3.15 -1.23
N ARG A 151 -2.75 2.75 -2.03
CA ARG A 151 -2.71 1.43 -2.68
C ARG A 151 -2.60 0.33 -1.63
N TRP A 152 -3.25 -0.80 -1.87
CA TRP A 152 -2.96 -2.04 -1.15
C TRP A 152 -2.74 -3.21 -2.11
N GLU A 153 -1.98 -4.19 -1.64
CA GLU A 153 -1.70 -5.41 -2.39
C GLU A 153 -2.69 -6.53 -2.03
N VAL A 154 -2.98 -7.36 -3.01
CA VAL A 154 -3.77 -8.57 -2.87
C VAL A 154 -2.78 -9.70 -2.60
N TYR A 155 -2.66 -10.06 -1.32
CA TYR A 155 -1.83 -11.17 -0.87
C TYR A 155 -2.65 -12.12 0.02
N ARG A 156 -2.15 -13.34 0.18
CA ARG A 156 -2.74 -14.34 1.07
C ARG A 156 -2.51 -13.93 2.53
N SER A 157 -3.57 -13.67 3.28
CA SER A 157 -3.52 -13.23 4.68
C SER A 157 -4.62 -13.87 5.53
N TYR A 158 -4.54 -13.68 6.86
CA TYR A 158 -5.58 -14.09 7.79
C TYR A 158 -6.60 -12.95 7.98
N ASP A 159 -7.75 -13.09 7.33
CA ASP A 159 -8.75 -12.02 7.12
C ASP A 159 -10.05 -12.23 7.90
N ARG A 160 -9.98 -12.91 9.05
CA ARG A 160 -11.19 -13.30 9.79
C ARG A 160 -12.12 -12.10 10.04
N ASP A 161 -11.55 -10.97 10.45
CA ASP A 161 -12.31 -9.77 10.83
C ASP A 161 -12.16 -8.63 9.79
N THR A 162 -11.61 -8.91 8.61
CA THR A 162 -11.44 -7.92 7.53
C THR A 162 -12.70 -7.83 6.69
N SER A 163 -13.14 -6.61 6.38
CA SER A 163 -14.25 -6.37 5.45
C SER A 163 -13.90 -6.86 4.05
N ASN A 164 -14.83 -7.55 3.41
CA ASN A 164 -14.75 -7.96 2.01
C ASN A 164 -15.61 -7.06 1.11
N VAL A 165 -15.80 -5.80 1.49
CA VAL A 165 -16.54 -4.81 0.70
C VAL A 165 -15.60 -3.73 0.21
N LEU A 166 -15.56 -3.55 -1.10
CA LEU A 166 -14.94 -2.41 -1.76
C LEU A 166 -16.02 -1.34 -1.92
N SER A 167 -15.82 -0.19 -1.28
CA SER A 167 -16.74 0.95 -1.31
C SER A 167 -15.99 2.28 -1.19
N GLY A 168 -16.68 3.38 -1.50
CA GLY A 168 -16.26 4.74 -1.22
C GLY A 168 -15.93 5.58 -2.45
N GLY A 169 -15.57 4.97 -3.58
CA GLY A 169 -15.17 5.67 -4.81
C GLY A 169 -15.88 5.14 -6.05
N GLU A 170 -15.80 5.87 -7.15
CA GLU A 170 -16.37 5.51 -8.46
C GLU A 170 -15.31 4.90 -9.39
N TYR A 171 -14.02 5.16 -9.14
CA TYR A 171 -12.92 4.71 -9.99
C TYR A 171 -11.91 3.90 -9.21
N LEU A 172 -11.75 2.64 -9.61
CA LEU A 172 -10.81 1.71 -9.00
C LEU A 172 -9.66 1.41 -9.96
N LEU A 173 -8.43 1.71 -9.56
CA LEU A 173 -7.24 1.32 -10.28
C LEU A 173 -6.81 -0.10 -9.88
N ILE A 174 -6.67 -0.96 -10.88
CA ILE A 174 -6.21 -2.33 -10.74
C ILE A 174 -4.80 -2.45 -11.30
N SER A 175 -3.88 -2.85 -10.43
CA SER A 175 -2.49 -3.18 -10.77
C SER A 175 -1.73 -2.10 -11.53
N LYS A 176 -2.13 -0.82 -11.44
CA LYS A 176 -1.56 0.32 -12.22
C LYS A 176 -1.79 0.26 -13.75
N HIS A 177 -2.63 -0.65 -14.22
CA HIS A 177 -2.82 -0.94 -15.65
C HIS A 177 -4.28 -0.87 -16.11
N VAL A 178 -5.24 -0.88 -15.19
CA VAL A 178 -6.67 -0.88 -15.56
C VAL A 178 -7.44 0.03 -14.63
N VAL A 179 -8.24 0.92 -15.20
CA VAL A 179 -9.26 1.66 -14.45
C VAL A 179 -10.59 0.95 -14.63
N LEU A 180 -11.21 0.52 -13.54
CA LEU A 180 -12.59 0.07 -13.49
C LEU A 180 -13.47 1.23 -13.03
N GLN A 181 -14.42 1.64 -13.86
CA GLN A 181 -15.46 2.57 -13.46
C GLN A 181 -16.60 1.75 -12.85
N VAL A 182 -16.90 1.98 -11.57
CA VAL A 182 -17.79 1.11 -10.81
C VAL A 182 -19.25 1.31 -11.21
N ALA A 183 -19.65 2.54 -11.53
CA ALA A 183 -21.04 2.90 -11.80
C ALA A 183 -21.65 2.20 -13.03
N ASP A 184 -20.82 1.83 -14.01
CA ASP A 184 -21.24 1.14 -15.24
C ASP A 184 -20.44 -0.15 -15.51
N LEU A 185 -19.49 -0.49 -14.63
CA LEU A 185 -18.57 -1.62 -14.76
C LEU A 185 -17.68 -1.56 -16.00
N SER A 186 -17.45 -0.38 -16.56
CA SER A 186 -16.57 -0.23 -17.72
C SER A 186 -15.11 -0.48 -17.34
N ILE A 187 -14.43 -1.26 -18.17
CA ILE A 187 -13.02 -1.65 -17.97
C ILE A 187 -12.18 -0.86 -18.96
N HIS A 188 -11.22 -0.09 -18.46
CA HIS A 188 -10.31 0.72 -19.27
C HIS A 188 -8.85 0.31 -19.04
N PRO A 189 -8.34 -0.64 -19.83
CA PRO A 189 -6.93 -0.97 -19.83
C PRO A 189 -6.09 0.15 -20.43
N PHE A 190 -4.96 0.45 -19.80
CA PHE A 190 -3.97 1.43 -20.22
C PHE A 190 -2.59 0.98 -19.76
N ARG A 191 -1.50 1.50 -20.35
CA ARG A 191 -0.12 1.08 -20.01
C ARG A 191 0.07 -0.44 -20.03
N GLN A 192 -0.42 -1.14 -21.07
CA GLN A 192 -0.39 -2.61 -21.14
C GLN A 192 1.03 -3.20 -21.15
N SER A 193 2.03 -2.37 -21.41
CA SER A 193 3.47 -2.64 -21.28
C SER A 193 4.07 -1.72 -20.21
N THR A 194 5.17 -2.14 -19.59
CA THR A 194 5.97 -1.31 -18.68
C THR A 194 6.78 -0.25 -19.44
N ASP A 195 6.20 0.33 -20.49
CA ASP A 195 6.88 1.29 -21.33
C ASP A 195 7.17 2.56 -20.54
N LEU A 196 8.36 3.10 -20.80
CA LEU A 196 8.81 4.35 -20.24
C LEU A 196 8.05 5.50 -20.91
N THR A 197 7.52 6.42 -20.10
CA THR A 197 7.04 7.70 -20.62
C THR A 197 8.15 8.71 -20.45
N ASP A 198 8.68 9.24 -21.55
CA ASP A 198 9.81 10.16 -21.59
C ASP A 198 11.05 9.66 -20.82
N GLY A 199 11.25 8.35 -20.81
CA GLY A 199 12.35 7.66 -20.11
C GLY A 199 12.11 7.41 -18.62
N TYR A 200 10.93 7.73 -18.07
CA TYR A 200 10.58 7.53 -16.67
C TYR A 200 9.73 6.26 -16.45
N TYR A 201 10.02 5.56 -15.37
CA TYR A 201 9.20 4.48 -14.82
C TYR A 201 8.10 5.07 -13.94
N ALA A 202 6.87 4.58 -14.07
CA ALA A 202 5.77 5.02 -13.22
C ALA A 202 5.74 4.26 -11.89
N GLY A 203 5.76 5.00 -10.79
CA GLY A 203 5.59 4.54 -9.42
C GLY A 203 4.12 4.48 -9.02
N GLU A 204 3.77 5.12 -7.92
CA GLU A 204 2.39 5.15 -7.37
C GLU A 204 1.55 6.27 -7.98
N VAL A 205 0.23 6.08 -8.05
CA VAL A 205 -0.70 7.16 -8.40
C VAL A 205 -0.89 8.06 -7.19
N ILE A 206 -0.70 9.36 -7.42
CA ILE A 206 -0.75 10.41 -6.41
C ILE A 206 -1.80 11.48 -6.71
N GLY A 207 -2.46 11.41 -7.86
CA GLY A 207 -3.51 12.35 -8.22
C GLY A 207 -4.41 11.85 -9.33
N PHE A 208 -5.61 12.44 -9.36
CA PHE A 208 -6.60 12.24 -10.41
C PHE A 208 -7.05 13.63 -10.90
N SER A 209 -7.12 13.80 -12.21
CA SER A 209 -7.53 15.06 -12.84
C SER A 209 -8.97 15.44 -12.45
N PRO A 210 -9.29 16.74 -12.41
CA PRO A 210 -10.64 17.22 -12.04
C PRO A 210 -11.78 16.68 -12.90
N ASP A 211 -11.52 16.36 -14.17
CA ASP A 211 -12.48 15.77 -15.11
C ASP A 211 -12.46 14.23 -15.12
N GLN A 212 -11.64 13.63 -14.25
CA GLN A 212 -11.52 12.18 -14.05
C GLN A 212 -11.12 11.42 -15.31
N GLN A 213 -10.31 12.04 -16.19
CA GLN A 213 -9.83 11.42 -17.44
C GLN A 213 -8.35 11.02 -17.38
N GLU A 214 -7.57 11.70 -16.54
CA GLU A 214 -6.11 11.54 -16.44
C GLU A 214 -5.65 11.21 -15.02
N LEU A 215 -4.72 10.26 -14.91
CA LEU A 215 -4.05 9.82 -13.70
C LEU A 215 -2.65 10.40 -13.60
N VAL A 216 -2.23 10.78 -12.39
CA VAL A 216 -0.89 11.32 -12.12
C VAL A 216 -0.09 10.32 -11.31
N PHE A 217 0.98 9.79 -11.90
CA PHE A 217 1.93 8.88 -11.26
C PHE A 217 3.18 9.64 -10.83
N MET A 218 3.75 9.26 -9.68
CA MET A 218 5.12 9.64 -9.34
C MET A 218 6.09 8.84 -10.22
N GLY A 219 6.84 9.52 -11.09
CA GLY A 219 7.78 8.93 -12.03
C GLY A 219 9.24 9.07 -11.61
N GLU A 220 10.06 8.10 -12.01
CA GLU A 220 11.50 8.11 -11.73
C GLU A 220 12.34 7.56 -12.89
N LYS A 221 13.55 8.07 -13.04
CA LYS A 221 14.58 7.48 -13.89
C LYS A 221 15.95 7.70 -13.27
N SER A 222 16.89 6.79 -13.54
CA SER A 222 18.28 7.01 -13.15
C SER A 222 18.84 8.27 -13.81
N ASP A 223 19.63 9.03 -13.07
CA ASP A 223 20.38 10.15 -13.61
C ASP A 223 21.48 9.60 -14.55
N PRO A 224 21.53 10.02 -15.83
CA PRO A 224 22.57 9.58 -16.75
C PRO A 224 24.00 9.91 -16.29
N ALA A 225 24.19 10.96 -15.48
CA ALA A 225 25.49 11.37 -14.97
C ALA A 225 25.89 10.62 -13.69
N ASP A 226 24.92 10.14 -12.92
CA ASP A 226 25.13 9.42 -11.66
C ASP A 226 24.00 8.39 -11.46
N TYR A 227 24.26 7.14 -11.84
CA TYR A 227 23.25 6.08 -11.80
C TYR A 227 22.72 5.74 -10.40
N LEU A 228 23.38 6.23 -9.34
CA LEU A 228 22.91 6.11 -7.96
C LEU A 228 21.86 7.19 -7.61
N LYS A 229 21.72 8.22 -8.43
CA LYS A 229 20.73 9.28 -8.29
C LYS A 229 19.56 9.04 -9.23
N TYR A 230 18.39 9.53 -8.82
CA TYR A 230 17.16 9.44 -9.59
C TYR A 230 16.59 10.83 -9.87
N VAL A 231 16.31 11.09 -11.14
CA VAL A 231 15.53 12.26 -11.58
C VAL A 231 14.05 11.90 -11.54
N ARG A 232 13.20 12.86 -11.16
CA ARG A 232 11.78 12.66 -10.90
C ARG A 232 10.91 13.49 -11.85
N ALA A 233 9.75 12.95 -12.17
CA ALA A 233 8.71 13.65 -12.93
C ALA A 233 7.33 13.16 -12.48
N LEU A 234 6.29 13.95 -12.70
CA LEU A 234 4.91 13.47 -12.67
C LEU A 234 4.58 12.90 -14.05
N LEU A 235 4.13 11.66 -14.11
CA LEU A 235 3.69 11.05 -15.37
C LEU A 235 2.17 11.11 -15.41
N VAL A 236 1.66 11.84 -16.39
CA VAL A 236 0.22 12.00 -16.59
C VAL A 236 -0.22 11.04 -17.68
N TYR A 237 -1.24 10.24 -17.41
CA TYR A 237 -1.80 9.28 -18.35
C TYR A 237 -3.30 9.48 -18.50
N ASN A 238 -3.76 9.66 -19.73
CA ASN A 238 -5.18 9.51 -20.05
C ASN A 238 -5.48 8.02 -20.20
N TYR A 239 -6.28 7.46 -19.28
CA TYR A 239 -6.53 6.01 -19.26
C TYR A 239 -7.49 5.53 -20.37
N ARG A 240 -8.15 6.46 -21.09
CA ARG A 240 -9.05 6.12 -22.20
C ARG A 240 -8.34 6.16 -23.55
N THR A 241 -7.43 7.11 -23.76
CA THR A 241 -6.69 7.27 -25.02
C THR A 241 -5.28 6.67 -24.98
N ASN A 242 -4.79 6.30 -23.79
CA ASN A 242 -3.42 5.89 -23.51
C ASN A 242 -2.36 6.96 -23.83
N ALA A 243 -2.78 8.21 -24.05
CA ALA A 243 -1.86 9.34 -24.19
C ALA A 243 -1.15 9.62 -22.87
N ALA A 244 0.13 10.00 -22.94
CA ALA A 244 0.94 10.24 -21.75
C ALA A 244 1.98 11.34 -21.98
N TYR A 245 2.35 12.04 -20.91
CA TYR A 245 3.45 13.01 -20.88
C TYR A 245 4.07 13.09 -19.49
N ALA A 246 5.33 13.52 -19.43
CA ALA A 246 6.02 13.81 -18.17
C ALA A 246 6.04 15.31 -17.84
N VAL A 247 5.86 15.65 -16.57
CA VAL A 247 6.09 16.98 -15.99
C VAL A 247 7.27 16.88 -15.02
N PRO A 248 8.45 17.44 -15.35
CA PRO A 248 9.62 17.36 -14.47
C PRO A 248 9.36 17.93 -13.08
N ILE A 249 9.94 17.30 -12.05
CA ILE A 249 9.86 17.78 -10.67
C ILE A 249 11.22 18.35 -10.28
N ASP A 250 11.23 19.63 -9.90
CA ASP A 250 12.33 20.25 -9.17
C ASP A 250 12.00 20.21 -7.67
N ARG A 251 12.72 19.37 -6.92
CA ARG A 251 12.46 19.15 -5.49
C ARG A 251 12.64 20.42 -4.65
N THR A 252 13.48 21.35 -5.10
CA THR A 252 13.66 22.64 -4.42
C THR A 252 12.38 23.45 -4.57
N THR A 253 11.91 23.68 -5.80
CA THR A 253 10.71 24.50 -6.04
C THR A 253 9.42 23.86 -5.52
N THR A 254 9.35 22.53 -5.51
CA THR A 254 8.16 21.80 -5.04
C THR A 254 8.24 21.37 -3.57
N ARG A 255 9.32 21.68 -2.86
CA ARG A 255 9.54 21.25 -1.46
C ARG A 255 9.32 19.75 -1.25
N LEU A 256 9.69 18.92 -2.24
CA LEU A 256 9.44 17.48 -2.18
C LEU A 256 10.60 16.77 -1.48
N HIS A 257 10.41 16.46 -0.20
CA HIS A 257 11.43 15.80 0.61
C HIS A 257 11.66 14.35 0.21
N GLU A 258 10.60 13.55 0.21
CA GLU A 258 10.68 12.10 0.02
C GLU A 258 9.68 11.66 -1.07
N PRO A 259 10.14 11.25 -2.27
CA PRO A 259 9.25 10.86 -3.36
C PRO A 259 8.35 9.67 -3.03
N SER A 260 8.79 8.76 -2.15
CA SER A 260 7.94 7.66 -1.66
C SER A 260 6.83 8.11 -0.71
N ARG A 261 6.79 9.39 -0.34
CA ARG A 261 5.79 10.01 0.55
C ARG A 261 5.42 11.39 0.09
N VAL A 262 4.57 11.43 -0.92
CA VAL A 262 3.94 12.68 -1.32
C VAL A 262 2.89 13.07 -0.28
N PRO A 263 3.01 14.21 0.41
CA PRO A 263 2.00 14.66 1.36
C PRO A 263 0.65 14.87 0.68
N ALA A 264 -0.44 14.63 1.42
CA ALA A 264 -1.77 14.97 0.94
C ALA A 264 -1.83 16.47 0.55
N GLY A 265 -2.40 16.77 -0.61
CA GLY A 265 -2.50 18.13 -1.13
C GLY A 265 -1.20 18.71 -1.73
N TRP A 266 -0.06 18.01 -1.67
CA TRP A 266 1.19 18.47 -2.29
C TRP A 266 1.02 18.75 -3.80
N LEU A 267 0.35 17.85 -4.51
CA LEU A 267 0.10 17.99 -5.95
C LEU A 267 -0.68 19.27 -6.25
N ALA A 268 -1.80 19.50 -5.53
CA ALA A 268 -2.64 20.69 -5.71
C ALA A 268 -1.94 22.00 -5.29
N ARG A 269 -1.01 21.92 -4.33
CA ARG A 269 -0.20 23.05 -3.90
C ARG A 269 0.74 23.50 -5.02
N TYR A 270 1.56 22.60 -5.55
CA TYR A 270 2.66 22.95 -6.45
C TYR A 270 2.36 22.81 -7.95
N PHE A 271 1.22 22.22 -8.31
CA PHE A 271 0.81 22.05 -9.69
C PHE A 271 -0.61 22.55 -9.89
N ILE A 272 -0.93 22.88 -11.14
CA ILE A 272 -2.24 23.35 -11.56
C ILE A 272 -2.67 22.64 -12.84
N TRP A 273 -3.96 22.35 -12.93
CA TRP A 273 -4.60 21.89 -14.15
C TRP A 273 -5.08 23.09 -14.95
N GLU A 274 -4.52 23.31 -16.13
CA GLU A 274 -4.94 24.37 -17.05
C GLU A 274 -5.70 23.78 -18.23
N ARG A 275 -6.79 24.45 -18.63
CA ARG A 275 -7.48 24.10 -19.88
C ARG A 275 -6.62 24.56 -21.05
N THR A 276 -6.39 23.66 -22.00
CA THR A 276 -5.70 23.97 -23.25
C THR A 276 -6.68 24.22 -24.38
N GLU A 277 -6.18 24.68 -25.53
CA GLU A 277 -6.99 24.83 -26.75
C GLU A 277 -7.59 23.46 -27.14
N GLY A 278 -8.92 23.33 -27.07
CA GLY A 278 -9.63 22.07 -27.31
C GLY A 278 -10.30 21.44 -26.07
N ASP A 279 -10.33 22.15 -24.95
CA ASP A 279 -11.02 21.76 -23.70
C ASP A 279 -10.40 20.60 -22.90
N SER A 280 -9.21 20.14 -23.29
CA SER A 280 -8.44 19.18 -22.50
C SER A 280 -7.67 19.87 -21.36
N LEU A 281 -7.55 19.17 -20.24
CA LEU A 281 -6.73 19.61 -19.11
C LEU A 281 -5.26 19.23 -19.31
N ARG A 282 -4.35 20.09 -18.84
CA ARG A 282 -2.92 19.81 -18.77
C ARG A 282 -2.37 20.20 -17.41
N LEU A 283 -1.66 19.27 -16.79
CA LEU A 283 -0.97 19.51 -15.52
C LEU A 283 0.33 20.28 -15.80
N GLN A 284 0.53 21.37 -15.07
CA GLN A 284 1.72 22.19 -15.16
C GLN A 284 2.20 22.62 -13.77
N PRO A 285 3.50 22.90 -13.59
CA PRO A 285 3.99 23.53 -12.37
C PRO A 285 3.27 24.86 -12.13
N ARG A 286 2.87 25.12 -10.89
CA ARG A 286 2.29 26.39 -10.49
C ARG A 286 3.40 27.44 -10.40
N GLU A 287 3.17 28.61 -10.97
CA GLU A 287 4.03 29.77 -10.75
C GLU A 287 3.74 30.42 -9.40
N PHE A 288 4.81 30.81 -8.69
CA PHE A 288 4.72 31.46 -7.39
C PHE A 288 5.54 32.74 -7.39
N ASP A 289 4.93 33.85 -7.01
CA ASP A 289 5.66 35.09 -6.69
C ASP A 289 6.59 34.87 -5.48
N GLN A 290 6.11 34.07 -4.52
CA GLN A 290 6.87 33.60 -3.37
C GLN A 290 6.53 32.14 -3.10
N LEU A 291 7.55 31.28 -3.06
CA LEU A 291 7.36 29.86 -2.77
C LEU A 291 6.82 29.65 -1.35
N PRO A 292 5.97 28.63 -1.14
CA PRO A 292 5.60 28.19 0.20
C PRO A 292 6.85 27.94 1.07
N PRO A 293 6.77 28.26 2.38
CA PRO A 293 7.84 27.94 3.32
C PRO A 293 8.17 26.45 3.28
N TRP A 294 9.45 26.12 3.49
CA TRP A 294 9.84 24.76 3.81
C TRP A 294 9.21 24.32 5.12
N GLU A 295 8.84 23.04 5.18
CA GLU A 295 8.38 22.36 6.38
C GLU A 295 9.28 21.13 6.62
N GLY A 296 9.32 20.61 7.83
CA GLY A 296 9.85 19.27 8.11
C GLY A 296 8.79 18.19 7.92
N TYR A 297 9.23 16.94 7.86
CA TYR A 297 8.38 15.77 7.63
C TYR A 297 8.67 14.65 8.62
N PHE A 298 7.73 13.70 8.74
CA PHE A 298 7.88 12.53 9.61
C PHE A 298 8.24 11.27 8.81
N THR A 299 9.26 10.54 9.28
CA THR A 299 9.71 9.26 8.72
C THR A 299 8.83 8.10 9.17
N LYS A 300 9.13 6.85 8.74
CA LYS A 300 8.30 5.65 9.02
C LYS A 300 8.56 5.18 10.44
N SER A 301 9.80 5.35 10.90
CA SER A 301 10.25 5.18 12.27
C SER A 301 9.90 6.39 13.15
N LEU A 302 8.97 7.24 12.70
CA LEU A 302 8.48 8.42 13.39
C LEU A 302 9.59 9.36 13.89
N SER A 303 10.59 9.60 13.06
CA SER A 303 11.57 10.68 13.27
C SER A 303 11.08 11.94 12.56
N TYR A 304 11.29 13.11 13.16
CA TYR A 304 11.04 14.39 12.51
C TYR A 304 12.31 14.84 11.79
N GLU A 305 12.21 15.13 10.49
CA GLU A 305 13.35 15.48 9.64
C GLU A 305 13.16 16.80 8.90
N LEU A 306 14.26 17.51 8.71
CA LEU A 306 14.38 18.76 7.98
C LEU A 306 15.43 18.57 6.89
N SER A 307 15.06 18.80 5.64
CA SER A 307 15.96 18.63 4.49
C SER A 307 15.50 19.49 3.31
N PRO A 308 16.42 20.05 2.51
CA PRO A 308 17.85 20.12 2.75
C PRO A 308 18.18 21.35 3.60
N VAL A 309 19.05 21.20 4.61
CA VAL A 309 19.36 22.27 5.58
C VAL A 309 20.85 22.38 5.88
N LYS A 310 21.28 23.57 6.31
CA LYS A 310 22.62 23.81 6.85
C LYS A 310 22.75 23.26 8.27
N VAL A 311 23.99 23.09 8.74
CA VAL A 311 24.29 22.54 10.06
C VAL A 311 23.69 23.37 11.20
N GLU A 312 23.54 24.69 11.03
CA GLU A 312 22.96 25.62 12.00
C GLU A 312 21.48 25.30 12.31
N MET A 313 20.79 24.57 11.43
CA MET A 313 19.43 24.09 11.71
C MET A 313 19.41 23.10 12.89
N LYS A 314 20.47 22.30 13.08
CA LYS A 314 20.62 21.38 14.22
C LYS A 314 20.53 22.14 15.54
N ASP A 315 21.29 23.23 15.65
CA ASP A 315 21.37 24.04 16.89
C ASP A 315 20.08 24.81 17.12
N THR A 316 19.44 25.27 16.04
CA THR A 316 18.13 25.93 16.08
C THR A 316 17.04 24.97 16.58
N LEU A 317 17.03 23.73 16.09
CA LEU A 317 16.11 22.71 16.55
C LEU A 317 16.39 22.33 18.02
N LEU A 318 17.66 22.22 18.43
CA LEU A 318 18.02 22.00 19.84
C LEU A 318 17.51 23.12 20.74
N ALA A 319 17.69 24.38 20.35
CA ALA A 319 17.22 25.52 21.13
C ALA A 319 15.70 25.45 21.34
N TYR A 320 14.94 25.15 20.29
CA TYR A 320 13.50 24.96 20.36
C TYR A 320 13.09 23.81 21.28
N VAL A 321 13.73 22.64 21.16
CA VAL A 321 13.44 21.48 22.01
C VAL A 321 13.76 21.76 23.48
N ARG A 322 14.90 22.43 23.75
CA ARG A 322 15.31 22.82 25.10
C ARG A 322 14.28 23.74 25.76
N GLU A 323 13.81 24.74 25.03
CA GLU A 323 12.78 25.67 25.52
C GLU A 323 11.43 24.96 25.73
N THR A 324 10.99 24.17 24.75
CA THR A 324 9.68 23.50 24.77
C THR A 324 9.56 22.47 25.90
N LEU A 325 10.67 21.83 26.27
CA LEU A 325 10.71 20.78 27.29
C LEU A 325 11.33 21.23 28.62
N ASP A 326 11.68 22.51 28.75
CA ASP A 326 12.35 23.09 29.92
C ASP A 326 13.58 22.28 30.36
N LEU A 327 14.43 21.93 29.40
CA LEU A 327 15.56 21.03 29.64
C LEU A 327 16.75 21.76 30.28
N PRO A 328 17.33 21.23 31.37
CA PRO A 328 18.58 21.74 31.90
C PRO A 328 19.74 21.37 30.98
N ALA A 329 20.83 22.15 31.02
CA ALA A 329 22.03 21.87 30.21
C ALA A 329 22.62 20.47 30.47
N THR A 330 22.46 19.93 31.69
CA THR A 330 22.93 18.59 32.06
C THR A 330 22.15 17.45 31.41
N ALA A 331 21.00 17.72 30.80
CA ALA A 331 20.22 16.74 30.05
C ALA A 331 20.73 16.54 28.62
N ILE A 332 21.69 17.34 28.17
CA ILE A 332 22.15 17.39 26.78
C ILE A 332 23.64 17.05 26.73
N THR A 333 24.01 16.08 25.89
CA THR A 333 25.39 15.72 25.59
C THR A 333 25.64 15.84 24.10
N GLU A 334 26.68 16.55 23.69
CA GLU A 334 27.09 16.62 22.28
C GLU A 334 28.08 15.49 21.95
N GLU A 335 27.86 14.85 20.81
CA GLU A 335 28.69 13.78 20.30
C GLU A 335 28.93 13.98 18.80
N VAL A 336 30.16 13.73 18.37
CA VAL A 336 30.56 13.80 16.95
C VAL A 336 31.11 12.45 16.55
N MET A 337 30.50 11.84 15.53
CA MET A 337 30.88 10.53 15.00
C MET A 337 31.03 10.64 13.47
N GLY A 338 32.24 10.97 13.02
CA GLY A 338 32.51 11.15 11.59
C GLY A 338 31.77 12.37 11.02
N ASP A 339 30.97 12.15 9.98
CA ASP A 339 30.13 13.13 9.28
C ASP A 339 28.78 13.41 9.98
N TYR A 340 28.50 12.66 11.05
CA TYR A 340 27.30 12.76 11.86
C TYR A 340 27.57 13.52 13.17
N GLN A 341 26.89 14.64 13.36
CA GLN A 341 26.92 15.43 14.59
C GLN A 341 25.60 15.29 15.33
N ARG A 342 25.63 15.00 16.63
CA ARG A 342 24.39 14.80 17.38
C ARG A 342 24.40 15.37 18.79
N TYR A 343 23.21 15.67 19.27
CA TYR A 343 22.90 15.89 20.68
C TYR A 343 22.08 14.72 21.21
N SER A 344 22.57 14.07 22.26
CA SER A 344 21.84 13.10 23.05
C SER A 344 21.08 13.85 24.15
N ILE A 345 19.76 13.64 24.25
CA ILE A 345 18.86 14.37 25.14
C ILE A 345 18.16 13.38 26.07
N ARG A 346 18.39 13.48 27.38
CA ARG A 346 17.66 12.67 28.36
C ARG A 346 16.37 13.37 28.78
N TYR A 347 15.21 12.75 28.55
CA TYR A 347 13.92 13.26 29.00
C TYR A 347 13.01 12.15 29.52
N GLY A 348 12.68 12.22 30.82
CA GLY A 348 11.92 11.16 31.48
C GLY A 348 12.70 9.84 31.53
N GLN A 349 12.14 8.78 30.95
CA GLN A 349 12.75 7.44 30.87
C GLN A 349 13.35 7.15 29.49
N HIS A 350 13.42 8.14 28.61
CA HIS A 350 13.86 8.00 27.23
C HIS A 350 15.02 8.94 26.92
N ASP A 351 15.87 8.48 26.02
CA ASP A 351 16.89 9.25 25.34
C ASP A 351 16.38 9.60 23.94
N PHE A 352 16.49 10.87 23.58
CA PHE A 352 16.21 11.39 22.25
C PHE A 352 17.50 11.86 21.60
N THR A 353 17.49 12.01 20.28
CA THR A 353 18.62 12.49 19.52
C THR A 353 18.19 13.63 18.62
N ILE A 354 18.98 14.71 18.61
CA ILE A 354 18.97 15.70 17.53
C ILE A 354 20.23 15.49 16.71
N GLY A 355 20.10 15.08 15.45
CA GLY A 355 21.22 14.73 14.59
C GLY A 355 21.36 15.67 13.39
N PHE A 356 22.56 15.75 12.83
CA PHE A 356 22.84 16.34 11.53
C PHE A 356 23.75 15.42 10.72
N LEU A 357 23.26 14.98 9.55
CA LEU A 357 24.04 14.23 8.57
C LEU A 357 24.49 15.20 7.47
N SER A 358 25.79 15.50 7.44
CA SER A 358 26.33 16.54 6.56
C SER A 358 26.24 16.20 5.07
N ASP A 359 26.52 14.95 4.69
CA ASP A 359 26.46 14.50 3.29
C ASP A 359 25.05 14.55 2.70
N LEU A 360 24.02 14.39 3.55
CA LEU A 360 22.62 14.42 3.13
C LEU A 360 21.93 15.77 3.41
N GLN A 361 22.60 16.68 4.13
CA GLN A 361 22.03 17.94 4.61
C GLN A 361 20.70 17.74 5.37
N ILE A 362 20.66 16.75 6.27
CA ILE A 362 19.47 16.40 7.05
C ILE A 362 19.71 16.74 8.52
N ALA A 363 18.82 17.55 9.10
CA ALA A 363 18.69 17.66 10.55
C ALA A 363 17.48 16.83 11.01
N SER A 364 17.59 16.12 12.13
CA SER A 364 16.52 15.24 12.62
C SER A 364 16.32 15.32 14.13
N PHE A 365 15.10 15.02 14.58
CA PHE A 365 14.76 14.72 15.97
C PHE A 365 14.10 13.34 16.04
N SER A 366 14.70 12.43 16.81
CA SER A 366 14.25 11.04 16.89
C SER A 366 14.42 10.46 18.29
N LEU A 367 13.82 9.29 18.51
CA LEU A 367 14.16 8.43 19.64
C LEU A 367 15.60 7.93 19.51
N GLY A 368 16.28 7.72 20.65
CA GLY A 368 17.62 7.14 20.69
C GLY A 368 17.61 5.70 20.18
N LEU A 369 18.73 5.28 19.57
CA LEU A 369 18.84 3.99 18.87
C LEU A 369 18.53 2.76 19.76
N LEU A 370 18.83 2.85 21.05
CA LEU A 370 18.66 1.75 22.02
C LEU A 370 17.32 1.81 22.76
N ASP A 371 16.54 2.87 22.55
CA ASP A 371 15.29 3.07 23.25
C ASP A 371 14.15 2.29 22.59
N LYS A 372 13.17 1.93 23.43
CA LYS A 372 11.96 1.26 22.96
C LYS A 372 10.92 2.31 22.60
N ASP A 373 10.41 2.19 21.38
CA ASP A 373 9.26 2.96 20.94
C ASP A 373 8.05 2.71 21.88
N THR A 374 7.48 3.80 22.38
CA THR A 374 6.23 3.85 23.14
C THR A 374 5.29 4.91 22.56
N ALA A 375 4.00 4.79 22.83
CA ALA A 375 3.03 5.82 22.46
C ALA A 375 3.40 7.22 22.99
N ALA A 376 4.01 7.28 24.18
CA ALA A 376 4.44 8.54 24.79
C ALA A 376 5.64 9.18 24.08
N SER A 377 6.66 8.39 23.72
CA SER A 377 7.81 8.89 22.95
C SER A 377 7.39 9.37 21.57
N ASN A 378 6.46 8.64 20.93
CA ASN A 378 5.94 8.98 19.61
C ASN A 378 5.15 10.27 19.61
N GLU A 379 4.28 10.43 20.61
CA GLU A 379 3.52 11.67 20.78
C GLU A 379 4.43 12.87 21.05
N LEU A 380 5.53 12.67 21.79
CA LEU A 380 6.51 13.74 22.03
C LEU A 380 7.21 14.17 20.73
N ILE A 381 7.67 13.23 19.91
CA ILE A 381 8.31 13.54 18.62
C ILE A 381 7.34 14.29 17.71
N ARG A 382 6.08 13.82 17.64
CA ARG A 382 5.01 14.49 16.89
C ARG A 382 4.80 15.93 17.37
N ARG A 383 4.67 16.14 18.68
CA ARG A 383 4.48 17.47 19.29
C ARG A 383 5.63 18.43 18.97
N ILE A 384 6.87 17.96 19.11
CA ILE A 384 8.06 18.77 18.76
C ILE A 384 8.07 19.11 17.27
N GLY A 385 7.88 18.12 16.40
CA GLY A 385 7.92 18.34 14.95
C GLY A 385 6.81 19.26 14.45
N GLU A 386 5.58 19.06 14.91
CA GLU A 386 4.44 19.92 14.56
C GLU A 386 4.61 21.35 15.07
N GLY A 387 5.12 21.51 16.30
CA GLY A 387 5.39 22.82 16.87
C GLY A 387 6.52 23.56 16.15
N PHE A 388 7.59 22.87 15.75
CA PHE A 388 8.64 23.47 14.92
C PHE A 388 8.11 23.84 13.53
N ASN A 389 7.29 22.97 12.92
CA ASN A 389 6.62 23.27 11.66
C ASN A 389 5.72 24.50 11.72
N ALA A 390 5.08 24.78 12.87
CA ALA A 390 4.34 26.02 13.03
C ALA A 390 5.23 27.26 12.88
N LEU A 391 6.43 27.25 13.49
CA LEU A 391 7.41 28.33 13.33
C LEU A 391 7.90 28.46 11.88
N LEU A 392 8.13 27.33 11.21
CA LEU A 392 8.57 27.33 9.81
C LEU A 392 7.50 27.92 8.87
N ARG A 393 6.22 27.63 9.09
CA ARG A 393 5.11 28.21 8.31
C ARG A 393 4.98 29.72 8.48
N GLU A 394 5.41 30.27 9.62
CA GLU A 394 5.52 31.72 9.85
C GLU A 394 6.72 32.35 9.13
N GLY A 395 7.52 31.55 8.41
CA GLY A 395 8.71 32.01 7.69
C GLY A 395 9.98 32.06 8.56
N ARG A 396 9.94 31.57 9.80
CA ARG A 396 11.13 31.51 10.65
C ARG A 396 12.10 30.44 10.15
N TYR A 397 13.40 30.70 10.28
CA TYR A 397 14.49 29.75 10.01
C TYR A 397 14.58 29.27 8.56
N GLN A 398 13.88 29.92 7.63
CA GLN A 398 13.91 29.58 6.21
C GLN A 398 15.30 29.82 5.59
N GLU A 399 16.09 30.71 6.17
CA GLU A 399 17.48 31.01 5.78
C GLU A 399 18.46 29.84 5.96
N PHE A 400 18.07 28.82 6.74
CA PHE A 400 18.85 27.61 6.94
C PHE A 400 18.53 26.50 5.94
N PHE A 401 17.44 26.62 5.18
CA PHE A 401 17.16 25.68 4.08
C PHE A 401 18.04 25.99 2.86
N THR A 402 18.42 24.93 2.15
CA THR A 402 19.27 24.97 0.96
C THR A 402 18.49 24.50 -0.28
N GLN A 403 19.21 24.12 -1.33
CA GLN A 403 18.65 23.55 -2.56
C GLN A 403 19.11 22.09 -2.69
N TYR A 404 18.29 21.26 -3.33
CA TYR A 404 18.59 19.85 -3.61
C TYR A 404 19.61 19.64 -4.72
#